data_AF-L1JZM3-F1
#
_entry.id   AF-L1JZM3-F1
#
_cell.length_a   1.000
_cell.length_b   1.000
_cell.length_c   1.000
_cell.angle_alpha   90.00
_cell.angle_beta   90.00
_cell.angle_gamma   90.00
#
_symmetry.space_group_name_H-M   'P 1'
#
loop_
_entity.id
_entity.type
_entity.pdbx_description
1 polymer ?
#
loop_
_entity_poly.entity_id
_entity_poly.type
_entity_poly.pdbx_seq_one_letter_code
_entity_poly.pdbx_strand_id
1 'polypeptide(L)'
;MFVGSSETANPPSYDLAVCFCSNVIGAFTSILDMLDSESEQIVRGVVALTVNVLYILYTQQEGKEASMSMTDFKDQLLNHRNGSFFGETLLQILNSHEGEKNEAERMLVAVHVLLLQEDKKENHQGSVRRIIFFDSDLPILLTVALRLLSEEDDESQQTLLMKILFDLMSMETIQGNQMTCKDISLTMNNLLESSRVSRLVKDQAEEFLTEFIHVLDRQ
;
A
#
# COMPACT_ATOMS: atom_id res chain seq x y z
N MET A 1 -2.40 3.51 -27.37
CA MET A 1 -2.54 4.96 -27.17
C MET A 1 -1.20 5.41 -26.60
N PHE A 2 -0.33 6.01 -27.44
CA PHE A 2 0.99 6.48 -27.02
C PHE A 2 0.84 7.92 -26.53
N VAL A 3 1.23 8.20 -25.30
CA VAL A 3 1.50 9.58 -24.85
C VAL A 3 2.99 9.67 -24.62
N GLY A 4 3.70 10.06 -25.69
CA GLY A 4 5.11 10.40 -25.67
C GLY A 4 5.28 11.91 -25.90
N SER A 5 6.12 12.50 -25.06
CA SER A 5 6.87 13.76 -25.25
C SER A 5 6.09 15.02 -25.62
N SER A 6 5.64 15.78 -24.63
CA SER A 6 5.90 17.22 -24.63
C SER A 6 5.99 17.73 -23.20
N GLU A 7 7.00 18.54 -22.92
CA GLU A 7 7.20 19.28 -21.66
C GLU A 7 6.12 20.37 -21.43
N THR A 8 4.98 20.26 -22.12
CA THR A 8 3.87 21.21 -22.14
C THR A 8 2.50 20.51 -22.25
N ALA A 9 2.43 19.22 -21.95
CA ALA A 9 1.14 18.54 -21.84
C ALA A 9 0.44 19.10 -20.59
N ASN A 10 -0.63 19.89 -20.80
CA ASN A 10 -1.58 20.17 -19.74
C ASN A 10 -1.99 18.80 -19.14
N PRO A 11 -2.00 18.65 -17.81
CA PRO A 11 -2.45 17.40 -17.20
C PRO A 11 -3.82 17.04 -17.81
N PRO A 12 -4.05 15.77 -18.17
CA PRO A 12 -5.33 15.35 -18.73
C PRO A 12 -6.46 15.89 -17.86
N SER A 13 -7.52 16.43 -18.47
CA SER A 13 -8.63 16.98 -17.70
C SER A 13 -9.13 15.92 -16.73
N TYR A 14 -9.37 16.33 -15.49
CA TYR A 14 -9.73 15.44 -14.37
C TYR A 14 -10.83 14.43 -14.76
N ASP A 15 -11.87 14.89 -15.44
CA ASP A 15 -12.97 14.05 -15.92
C ASP A 15 -12.54 12.97 -16.92
N LEU A 16 -11.48 13.21 -17.71
CA LEU A 16 -10.95 12.27 -18.68
C LEU A 16 -10.05 11.23 -18.01
N ALA A 17 -9.30 11.63 -16.98
CA ALA A 17 -8.55 10.70 -16.12
C ALA A 17 -9.50 9.80 -15.33
N VAL A 18 -10.58 10.35 -14.76
CA VAL A 18 -11.60 9.57 -14.03
C VAL A 18 -12.40 8.67 -14.96
N CYS A 19 -12.82 9.15 -16.13
CA CYS A 19 -13.51 8.33 -17.14
C CYS A 19 -12.58 7.22 -17.67
N PHE A 20 -11.29 7.52 -17.86
CA PHE A 20 -10.30 6.51 -18.20
C PHE A 20 -10.14 5.49 -17.07
N CYS A 21 -10.01 5.92 -15.81
CA CYS A 21 -9.94 5.03 -14.66
C CYS A 21 -11.20 4.16 -14.53
N SER A 22 -12.40 4.71 -14.63
CA SER A 22 -13.68 3.97 -14.55
C SER A 22 -13.84 2.95 -15.68
N ASN A 23 -13.49 3.30 -16.92
CA ASN A 23 -13.53 2.35 -18.05
C ASN A 23 -12.41 1.32 -17.99
N VAL A 24 -11.22 1.71 -17.52
CA VAL A 24 -10.13 0.80 -17.21
C VAL A 24 -10.57 -0.16 -16.12
N ILE A 25 -11.24 0.30 -15.06
CA ILE A 25 -11.75 -0.53 -13.96
C ILE A 25 -12.78 -1.55 -14.47
N GLY A 26 -13.79 -1.14 -15.24
CA GLY A 26 -14.77 -2.09 -15.81
C GLY A 26 -14.14 -3.11 -16.78
N ALA A 27 -13.13 -2.69 -17.54
CA ALA A 27 -12.33 -3.60 -18.36
C ALA A 27 -11.41 -4.50 -17.51
N PHE A 28 -10.90 -3.99 -16.39
CA PHE A 28 -9.95 -4.61 -15.47
C PHE A 28 -10.60 -5.67 -14.59
N THR A 29 -11.81 -5.42 -14.08
CA THR A 29 -12.63 -6.40 -13.39
C THR A 29 -12.95 -7.58 -14.31
N SER A 30 -13.22 -7.27 -15.59
CA SER A 30 -13.44 -8.29 -16.62
C SER A 30 -12.15 -9.04 -16.98
N ILE A 31 -10.98 -8.39 -17.00
CA ILE A 31 -9.67 -9.04 -17.24
C ILE A 31 -9.24 -9.91 -16.05
N LEU A 32 -9.44 -9.44 -14.81
CA LEU A 32 -9.19 -10.23 -13.59
C LEU A 32 -10.09 -11.46 -13.51
N ASP A 33 -11.36 -11.36 -13.89
CA ASP A 33 -12.28 -12.51 -13.98
C ASP A 33 -11.93 -13.47 -15.13
N MET A 34 -11.20 -13.00 -16.14
CA MET A 34 -10.71 -13.81 -17.27
C MET A 34 -9.33 -14.43 -17.02
N LEU A 35 -8.64 -14.08 -15.94
CA LEU A 35 -7.32 -14.57 -15.57
C LEU A 35 -7.41 -15.94 -14.86
N ASP A 36 -8.02 -16.92 -15.51
CA ASP A 36 -7.71 -18.33 -15.24
C ASP A 36 -6.48 -18.69 -16.11
N SER A 37 -5.29 -18.55 -15.52
CA SER A 37 -3.98 -19.06 -16.00
C SER A 37 -3.25 -18.32 -17.17
N GLU A 38 -1.98 -17.96 -16.89
CA GLU A 38 -0.78 -18.06 -17.76
C GLU A 38 0.00 -16.80 -18.21
N SER A 39 -0.45 -15.54 -18.05
CA SER A 39 0.40 -14.39 -18.44
C SER A 39 0.76 -13.45 -17.29
N GLU A 40 1.89 -13.74 -16.64
CA GLU A 40 2.49 -12.90 -15.58
C GLU A 40 2.62 -11.43 -16.00
N GLN A 41 2.90 -11.15 -17.28
CA GLN A 41 3.03 -9.79 -17.80
C GLN A 41 1.70 -9.02 -17.81
N ILE A 42 0.59 -9.68 -18.14
CA ILE A 42 -0.74 -9.05 -18.11
C ILE A 42 -1.08 -8.70 -16.66
N VAL A 43 -0.80 -9.61 -15.73
CA VAL A 43 -1.04 -9.42 -14.30
C VAL A 43 -0.20 -8.28 -13.74
N ARG A 44 1.10 -8.22 -14.04
CA ARG A 44 1.97 -7.10 -13.63
C ARG A 44 1.50 -5.78 -14.20
N GLY A 45 1.07 -5.74 -15.47
CA GLY A 45 0.50 -4.54 -16.09
C GLY A 45 -0.79 -4.07 -15.43
N VAL A 46 -1.64 -5.03 -15.03
CA VAL A 46 -2.86 -4.82 -14.25
C VAL A 46 -2.52 -4.23 -12.87
N VAL A 47 -1.61 -4.84 -12.11
CA VAL A 47 -1.19 -4.32 -10.79
C VAL A 47 -0.61 -2.90 -10.89
N ALA A 48 0.31 -2.67 -11.84
CA ALA A 48 0.91 -1.36 -12.07
C ALA A 48 -0.14 -0.29 -12.38
N LEU A 49 -1.17 -0.65 -13.16
CA LEU A 49 -2.26 0.27 -13.49
C LEU A 49 -3.13 0.59 -12.27
N THR A 50 -3.53 -0.40 -11.48
CA THR A 50 -4.28 -0.19 -10.23
C THR A 50 -3.53 0.70 -9.25
N VAL A 51 -2.23 0.43 -9.08
CA VAL A 51 -1.34 1.20 -8.21
C VAL A 51 -1.27 2.66 -8.66
N ASN A 52 -1.15 2.92 -9.97
CA ASN A 52 -1.18 4.27 -10.51
C ASN A 52 -2.52 4.98 -10.27
N VAL A 53 -3.65 4.27 -10.38
CA VAL A 53 -4.98 4.85 -10.09
C VAL A 53 -5.10 5.20 -8.60
N LEU A 54 -4.74 4.27 -7.71
CA LEU A 54 -4.73 4.51 -6.26
C LEU A 54 -3.85 5.71 -5.90
N TYR A 55 -2.66 5.81 -6.50
CA TYR A 55 -1.76 6.94 -6.26
C TYR A 55 -2.35 8.28 -6.72
N ILE A 56 -2.96 8.34 -7.90
CA ILE A 56 -3.64 9.55 -8.40
C ILE A 56 -4.78 9.94 -7.47
N LEU A 57 -5.62 8.98 -7.07
CA LEU A 57 -6.73 9.25 -6.15
C LEU A 57 -6.25 9.72 -4.78
N TYR A 58 -5.17 9.13 -4.25
CA TYR A 58 -4.58 9.50 -2.95
C TYR A 58 -4.06 10.94 -2.98
N THR A 59 -3.24 11.28 -3.96
CA THR A 59 -2.69 12.64 -4.12
C THR A 59 -3.75 13.70 -4.42
N GLN A 60 -4.87 13.32 -5.06
CA GLN A 60 -5.99 14.23 -5.35
C GLN A 60 -6.98 14.36 -4.19
N GLN A 61 -7.12 13.36 -3.30
CA GLN A 61 -7.99 13.46 -2.12
C GLN A 61 -7.53 14.54 -1.13
N GLU A 62 -6.21 14.81 -1.05
CA GLU A 62 -5.69 15.99 -0.35
C GLU A 62 -6.22 17.32 -0.94
N GLY A 63 -6.71 17.30 -2.20
CA GLY A 63 -7.26 18.44 -2.95
C GLY A 63 -8.79 18.60 -2.98
N LYS A 64 -9.59 17.68 -2.41
CA LYS A 64 -11.08 17.76 -2.29
C LYS A 64 -11.91 17.85 -3.59
N GLU A 65 -11.40 17.43 -4.74
CA GLU A 65 -12.14 17.52 -6.02
C GLU A 65 -12.25 16.16 -6.72
N ALA A 66 -12.83 15.15 -6.05
CA ALA A 66 -13.03 13.84 -6.68
C ALA A 66 -14.48 13.40 -6.87
N SER A 67 -14.84 13.07 -8.11
CA SER A 67 -16.19 12.57 -8.49
C SER A 67 -16.37 11.06 -8.24
N MET A 68 -15.26 10.30 -8.21
CA MET A 68 -15.19 8.95 -7.65
C MET A 68 -14.35 9.00 -6.39
N SER A 69 -14.88 8.52 -5.27
CA SER A 69 -14.14 8.51 -4.01
C SER A 69 -13.14 7.34 -3.97
N MET A 70 -12.05 7.47 -3.20
CA MET A 70 -11.14 6.35 -2.91
C MET A 70 -11.89 5.15 -2.33
N THR A 71 -12.91 5.42 -1.52
CA THR A 71 -13.84 4.44 -0.95
C THR A 71 -14.49 3.58 -2.03
N ASP A 72 -15.10 4.21 -3.03
CA ASP A 72 -15.83 3.51 -4.10
C ASP A 72 -14.89 2.63 -4.95
N PHE A 73 -13.67 3.11 -5.19
CA PHE A 73 -12.65 2.35 -5.91
C PHE A 73 -12.19 1.14 -5.10
N LYS A 74 -11.93 1.34 -3.80
CA LYS A 74 -11.53 0.28 -2.89
C LYS A 74 -12.61 -0.79 -2.81
N ASP A 75 -13.88 -0.40 -2.65
CA ASP A 75 -15.02 -1.33 -2.62
C ASP A 75 -15.13 -2.16 -3.90
N GLN A 76 -14.85 -1.58 -5.06
CA GLN A 76 -14.82 -2.33 -6.32
C GLN A 76 -13.68 -3.35 -6.36
N LEU A 77 -12.47 -2.96 -5.94
CA LEU A 77 -11.33 -3.88 -5.86
C LEU A 77 -11.59 -5.04 -4.89
N LEU A 78 -12.31 -4.78 -3.80
CA LEU A 78 -12.68 -5.77 -2.78
C LEU A 78 -13.80 -6.72 -3.21
N ASN A 79 -14.64 -6.34 -4.17
CA ASN A 79 -15.70 -7.22 -4.67
C ASN A 79 -15.20 -8.23 -5.73
N HIS A 80 -13.89 -8.27 -5.99
CA HIS A 80 -13.29 -9.14 -7.00
C HIS A 80 -12.86 -10.50 -6.46
N ARG A 81 -13.12 -11.56 -7.25
CA ARG A 81 -12.82 -12.96 -6.88
C ARG A 81 -11.32 -13.24 -6.72
N ASN A 82 -10.47 -12.42 -7.34
CA ASN A 82 -9.02 -12.59 -7.41
C ASN A 82 -8.22 -11.53 -6.63
N GLY A 83 -8.83 -10.89 -5.60
CA GLY A 83 -8.17 -9.88 -4.78
C GLY A 83 -6.87 -10.36 -4.12
N SER A 84 -6.79 -11.64 -3.76
CA SER A 84 -5.59 -12.23 -3.17
C SER A 84 -4.40 -12.30 -4.13
N PHE A 85 -4.67 -12.64 -5.39
CA PHE A 85 -3.63 -12.74 -6.42
C PHE A 85 -3.04 -11.36 -6.75
N PHE A 86 -3.85 -10.31 -6.64
CA PHE A 86 -3.38 -8.93 -6.70
C PHE A 86 -2.44 -8.60 -5.52
N GLY A 87 -2.82 -8.94 -4.29
CA GLY A 87 -1.99 -8.70 -3.09
C GLY A 87 -0.67 -9.45 -3.12
N GLU A 88 -0.67 -10.72 -3.53
CA GLU A 88 0.53 -11.53 -3.73
C GLU A 88 1.48 -10.90 -4.76
N THR A 89 0.96 -10.49 -5.91
CA THR A 89 1.76 -9.87 -6.97
C THR A 89 2.32 -8.52 -6.52
N LEU A 90 1.53 -7.71 -5.83
CA LEU A 90 1.97 -6.43 -5.25
C LEU A 90 3.12 -6.64 -4.26
N LEU A 91 3.02 -7.65 -3.40
CA LEU A 91 4.09 -8.03 -2.47
C LEU A 91 5.34 -8.52 -3.17
N GLN A 92 5.20 -9.31 -4.24
CA GLN A 92 6.34 -9.78 -5.02
C GLN A 92 7.10 -8.61 -5.67
N ILE A 93 6.39 -7.64 -6.25
CA ILE A 93 6.99 -6.44 -6.86
C ILE A 93 7.70 -5.59 -5.78
N LEU A 94 7.06 -5.37 -4.64
CA LEU A 94 7.68 -4.66 -3.52
C LEU A 94 8.93 -5.38 -3.00
N ASN A 95 8.87 -6.70 -2.86
CA ASN A 95 9.97 -7.48 -2.32
C ASN A 95 11.16 -7.58 -3.29
N SER A 96 10.92 -7.61 -4.61
CA SER A 96 11.99 -7.67 -5.60
C SER A 96 12.77 -6.36 -5.72
N HIS A 97 12.19 -5.23 -5.27
CA HIS A 97 12.74 -3.88 -5.49
C HIS A 97 13.04 -3.59 -6.96
N GLU A 98 12.43 -4.36 -7.87
CA GLU A 98 12.58 -4.19 -9.31
C GLU A 98 11.69 -3.02 -9.74
N GLY A 99 12.18 -1.81 -9.54
CA GLY A 99 11.44 -0.62 -9.94
C GLY A 99 12.28 0.65 -9.86
N GLU A 100 11.90 1.64 -10.66
CA GLU A 100 12.38 3.00 -10.46
C GLU A 100 11.87 3.50 -9.09
N LYS A 101 12.60 4.43 -8.43
CA LYS A 101 12.19 4.96 -7.10
C LYS A 101 10.73 5.44 -7.04
N ASN A 102 10.26 6.03 -8.15
CA ASN A 102 8.88 6.50 -8.29
C ASN A 102 7.85 5.36 -8.32
N GLU A 103 8.24 4.17 -8.78
CA GLU A 103 7.38 2.99 -8.78
C GLU A 103 7.24 2.44 -7.36
N ALA A 104 8.34 2.35 -6.60
CA ALA A 104 8.32 1.93 -5.20
C ALA A 104 7.41 2.83 -4.34
N GLU A 105 7.51 4.15 -4.50
CA GLU A 105 6.64 5.10 -3.79
C GLU A 105 5.15 4.84 -4.07
N ARG A 106 4.78 4.67 -5.34
CA ARG A 106 3.39 4.40 -5.73
C ARG A 106 2.89 3.09 -5.16
N MET A 107 3.74 2.06 -5.15
CA MET A 107 3.41 0.75 -4.57
C MET A 107 3.20 0.86 -3.06
N LEU A 108 4.03 1.63 -2.35
CA LEU A 108 3.85 1.90 -0.92
C LEU A 108 2.56 2.68 -0.64
N VAL A 109 2.22 3.68 -1.46
CA VAL A 109 0.95 4.41 -1.35
C VAL A 109 -0.22 3.45 -1.55
N ALA A 110 -0.16 2.59 -2.56
CA ALA A 110 -1.18 1.58 -2.79
C ALA A 110 -1.33 0.65 -1.58
N VAL A 111 -0.23 0.15 -1.00
CA VAL A 111 -0.28 -0.65 0.23
C VAL A 111 -0.96 0.12 1.35
N HIS A 112 -0.52 1.34 1.64
CA HIS A 112 -1.09 2.16 2.72
C HIS A 112 -2.61 2.35 2.53
N VAL A 113 -3.05 2.71 1.32
CA VAL A 113 -4.48 2.90 1.00
C VAL A 113 -5.29 1.61 1.19
N LEU A 114 -4.71 0.46 0.85
CA LEU A 114 -5.38 -0.83 0.98
C LEU A 114 -5.46 -1.28 2.45
N LEU A 115 -4.46 -0.94 3.27
CA LEU A 115 -4.44 -1.21 4.71
C LEU A 115 -5.33 -0.26 5.53
N LEU A 116 -5.43 1.01 5.11
CA LEU A 116 -6.23 2.06 5.76
C LEU A 116 -7.67 1.58 5.96
N GLN A 117 -8.18 1.62 7.19
CA GLN A 117 -9.57 1.32 7.45
C GLN A 117 -10.45 2.49 7.04
N GLU A 118 -11.50 2.21 6.29
CA GLU A 118 -12.68 3.06 6.36
C GLU A 118 -13.59 2.50 7.44
N ASP A 119 -13.46 3.04 8.64
CA ASP A 119 -14.31 2.70 9.78
C ASP A 119 -15.74 3.18 9.59
N LYS A 120 -16.48 2.66 8.60
CA LYS A 120 -17.92 2.89 8.46
C LYS A 120 -18.63 1.71 7.80
N LYS A 121 -18.86 0.64 8.56
CA LYS A 121 -20.20 0.14 8.92
C LYS A 121 -20.09 -1.26 9.52
N GLU A 122 -20.46 -1.34 10.79
CA GLU A 122 -20.83 -2.57 11.47
C GLU A 122 -21.84 -3.36 10.63
N ASN A 123 -21.41 -4.45 10.01
CA ASN A 123 -22.16 -5.70 9.96
C ASN A 123 -21.25 -6.82 9.44
N HIS A 124 -21.20 -7.90 10.21
CA HIS A 124 -20.34 -9.06 10.03
C HIS A 124 -20.35 -9.63 8.60
N GLN A 125 -19.21 -9.53 7.91
CA GLN A 125 -18.64 -10.57 7.03
C GLN A 125 -17.22 -10.13 6.65
N GLY A 126 -16.21 -10.91 7.07
CA GLY A 126 -14.80 -10.81 6.67
C GLY A 126 -14.21 -9.40 6.59
N SER A 127 -13.49 -8.96 7.63
CA SER A 127 -12.68 -7.72 7.60
C SER A 127 -12.09 -7.52 6.21
N VAL A 128 -12.45 -6.40 5.56
CA VAL A 128 -12.03 -5.91 4.25
C VAL A 128 -10.54 -6.19 3.93
N ARG A 129 -9.69 -6.23 4.96
CA ARG A 129 -8.26 -6.60 4.89
C ARG A 129 -8.01 -7.99 4.28
N ARG A 130 -8.86 -8.99 4.57
CA ARG A 130 -8.69 -10.41 4.18
C ARG A 130 -8.88 -10.70 2.70
N ILE A 131 -9.42 -9.77 1.92
CA ILE A 131 -9.71 -10.02 0.50
C ILE A 131 -8.47 -9.78 -0.36
N ILE A 132 -7.59 -8.85 0.05
CA ILE A 132 -6.40 -8.48 -0.71
C ILE A 132 -5.12 -9.02 -0.07
N PHE A 133 -4.96 -8.86 1.24
CA PHE A 133 -3.84 -9.46 1.99
C PHE A 133 -4.40 -10.50 2.95
N PHE A 134 -4.05 -11.77 2.74
CA PHE A 134 -4.39 -12.81 3.71
C PHE A 134 -3.60 -12.63 5.01
N ASP A 135 -4.08 -13.27 6.08
CA ASP A 135 -3.41 -13.27 7.38
C ASP A 135 -1.95 -13.79 7.27
N SER A 136 -1.65 -14.63 6.27
CA SER A 136 -0.29 -15.10 5.93
C SER A 136 0.62 -14.04 5.30
N ASP A 137 0.04 -13.04 4.66
CA ASP A 137 0.75 -12.04 3.86
C ASP A 137 1.20 -10.86 4.71
N LEU A 138 0.45 -10.56 5.79
CA LEU A 138 0.73 -9.43 6.68
C LEU A 138 2.12 -9.53 7.35
N PRO A 139 2.58 -10.67 7.88
CA PRO A 139 3.94 -10.79 8.42
C PRO A 139 5.03 -10.60 7.37
N ILE A 140 4.78 -11.02 6.13
CA ILE A 140 5.70 -10.81 5.00
C ILE A 140 5.77 -9.31 4.70
N LEU A 141 4.62 -8.65 4.61
CA LEU A 141 4.53 -7.21 4.36
C LEU A 141 5.23 -6.39 5.46
N LEU A 142 5.05 -6.77 6.73
CA LEU A 142 5.76 -6.18 7.86
C LEU A 142 7.29 -6.31 7.71
N THR A 143 7.76 -7.50 7.34
CA THR A 143 9.20 -7.76 7.13
C THR A 143 9.76 -6.93 5.97
N VAL A 144 9.02 -6.85 4.86
CA VAL A 144 9.38 -6.04 3.68
C VAL A 144 9.41 -4.55 4.04
N ALA A 145 8.41 -4.06 4.77
CA ALA A 145 8.34 -2.66 5.20
C ALA A 145 9.50 -2.29 6.14
N LEU A 146 9.84 -3.15 7.11
CA LEU A 146 10.98 -2.93 8.01
C LEU A 146 12.32 -2.91 7.25
N ARG A 147 12.50 -3.80 6.27
CA ARG A 147 13.68 -3.82 5.41
C ARG A 147 13.79 -2.54 4.60
N LEU A 148 12.74 -2.18 3.87
CA LEU A 148 12.68 -0.96 3.07
C LEU A 148 12.98 0.28 3.93
N LEU A 149 12.40 0.36 5.12
CA LEU A 149 12.60 1.49 6.03
C LEU A 149 14.07 1.61 6.49
N SER A 150 14.77 0.49 6.65
CA SER A 150 16.19 0.50 7.02
C SER A 150 17.14 0.87 5.88
N GLU A 151 16.68 0.72 4.63
CA GLU A 151 17.47 0.95 3.42
C GLU A 151 17.17 2.31 2.76
N GLU A 152 16.00 2.91 3.04
CA GLU A 152 15.55 4.15 2.43
C GLU A 152 16.21 5.39 3.04
N ASP A 153 16.58 6.35 2.19
CA ASP A 153 17.18 7.63 2.58
C ASP A 153 16.17 8.80 2.41
N ASP A 154 15.10 8.63 1.65
CA ASP A 154 14.07 9.65 1.43
C ASP A 154 13.09 9.76 2.61
N GLU A 155 13.03 10.96 3.23
CA GLU A 155 12.19 11.22 4.40
C GLU A 155 10.69 10.98 4.14
N SER A 156 10.19 11.27 2.93
CA SER A 156 8.77 11.11 2.60
C SER A 156 8.39 9.64 2.50
N GLN A 157 9.27 8.82 1.91
CA GLN A 157 9.09 7.37 1.83
C GLN A 157 9.28 6.70 3.19
N GLN A 158 10.27 7.13 3.99
CA GLN A 158 10.43 6.69 5.39
C GLN A 158 9.15 6.98 6.21
N THR A 159 8.59 8.18 6.07
CA THR A 159 7.34 8.57 6.73
C THR A 159 6.17 7.68 6.29
N LEU A 160 6.07 7.36 4.99
CA LEU A 160 5.02 6.48 4.47
C LEU A 160 5.18 5.04 4.98
N LEU A 161 6.42 4.53 5.03
CA LEU A 161 6.73 3.22 5.60
C LEU A 161 6.39 3.17 7.09
N MET A 162 6.67 4.23 7.85
CA MET A 162 6.25 4.33 9.25
C MET A 162 4.72 4.22 9.39
N LYS A 163 3.95 4.92 8.55
CA LYS A 163 2.48 4.81 8.55
C LYS A 163 2.01 3.38 8.28
N ILE A 164 2.59 2.72 7.28
CA ILE A 164 2.30 1.31 6.96
C ILE A 164 2.59 0.41 8.17
N LEU A 165 3.71 0.62 8.87
CA LEU A 165 4.04 -0.16 10.05
C LEU A 165 3.01 0.06 11.18
N PHE A 166 2.58 1.29 11.43
CA PHE A 166 1.51 1.56 12.40
C PHE A 166 0.20 0.85 12.02
N ASP A 167 -0.20 0.92 10.75
CA ASP A 167 -1.39 0.24 10.24
C ASP A 167 -1.29 -1.28 10.46
N LEU A 168 -0.12 -1.88 10.22
CA LEU A 168 0.14 -3.31 10.42
C LEU A 168 0.13 -3.71 11.89
N MET A 169 0.74 -2.93 12.79
CA MET A 169 0.76 -3.26 14.22
C MET A 169 -0.62 -3.16 14.89
N SER A 170 -1.52 -2.34 14.34
CA SER A 170 -2.91 -2.28 14.79
C SER A 170 -3.68 -3.58 14.52
N MET A 171 -3.12 -4.50 13.71
CA MET A 171 -3.79 -5.74 13.31
C MET A 171 -3.53 -6.88 14.29
N GLU A 172 -4.58 -7.49 14.83
CA GLU A 172 -4.49 -8.63 15.77
C GLU A 172 -3.58 -9.77 15.25
N THR A 173 -3.63 -10.06 13.94
CA THR A 173 -2.80 -11.07 13.27
C THR A 173 -1.29 -10.80 13.44
N ILE A 174 -0.88 -9.54 13.44
CA ILE A 174 0.51 -9.13 13.63
C ILE A 174 0.87 -9.18 15.12
N GLN A 175 -0.04 -8.72 15.97
CA GLN A 175 0.18 -8.67 17.41
C GLN A 175 0.55 -10.05 17.96
N GLY A 176 -0.14 -11.13 17.55
CA GLY A 176 0.17 -12.49 18.02
C GLY A 176 1.46 -13.13 17.50
N ASN A 177 2.21 -12.46 16.62
CA ASN A 177 3.40 -13.03 15.97
C ASN A 177 4.70 -12.59 16.67
N GLN A 178 5.18 -13.40 17.63
CA GLN A 178 6.42 -13.12 18.38
C GLN A 178 7.69 -13.04 17.51
N MET A 179 7.68 -13.60 16.29
CA MET A 179 8.87 -13.70 15.45
C MET A 179 9.39 -12.35 14.95
N THR A 180 8.59 -11.27 15.04
CA THR A 180 8.89 -9.95 14.46
C THR A 180 9.37 -8.91 15.48
N CYS A 181 9.34 -9.22 16.78
CA CYS A 181 9.66 -8.23 17.83
C CYS A 181 11.11 -7.76 17.79
N LYS A 182 12.03 -8.69 17.51
CA LYS A 182 13.46 -8.39 17.42
C LYS A 182 13.78 -7.49 16.23
N ASP A 183 13.19 -7.77 15.07
CA ASP A 183 13.44 -7.02 13.85
C ASP A 183 12.83 -5.61 13.93
N ILE A 184 11.63 -5.49 14.50
CA ILE A 184 11.02 -4.20 14.83
C ILE A 184 11.95 -3.39 15.75
N SER A 185 12.36 -3.98 16.88
CA SER A 185 13.20 -3.28 17.85
C SER A 185 14.54 -2.86 17.26
N LEU A 186 15.16 -3.73 16.45
CA LEU A 186 16.44 -3.46 15.80
C LEU A 186 16.31 -2.32 14.78
N THR A 187 15.33 -2.40 13.86
CA THR A 187 15.10 -1.38 12.84
C THR A 187 14.82 -0.02 13.48
N MET A 188 13.94 0.03 14.49
CA MET A 188 13.60 1.29 15.14
C MET A 188 14.80 1.90 15.89
N ASN A 189 15.56 1.10 16.64
CA ASN A 189 16.77 1.62 17.30
C ASN A 189 17.80 2.14 16.30
N ASN A 190 17.99 1.45 15.16
CA ASN A 190 18.87 1.93 14.11
C ASN A 190 18.43 3.29 13.53
N LEU A 191 17.12 3.52 13.36
CA LEU A 191 16.59 4.81 12.92
C LEU A 191 16.85 5.91 13.95
N LEU A 192 16.63 5.62 15.24
CA LEU A 192 16.86 6.56 16.34
C LEU A 192 18.33 6.96 16.47
N GLU A 193 19.25 6.01 16.32
CA GLU A 193 20.69 6.22 16.39
C GLU A 193 21.27 6.85 15.12
N SER A 194 20.63 6.66 13.97
CA SER A 194 21.12 7.17 12.68
C SER A 194 21.18 8.69 12.65
N SER A 195 22.33 9.26 12.31
CA SER A 195 22.47 10.71 12.12
C SER A 195 21.85 11.22 10.81
N ARG A 196 21.44 10.32 9.91
CA ARG A 196 20.88 10.63 8.59
C ARG A 196 19.36 10.72 8.59
N VAL A 197 18.72 10.02 9.53
CA VAL A 197 17.26 10.02 9.67
C VAL A 197 16.82 11.35 10.27
N SER A 198 15.77 11.93 9.69
CA SER A 198 15.25 13.21 10.14
C SER A 198 14.67 13.13 11.55
N ARG A 199 14.54 14.28 12.21
CA ARG A 199 13.90 14.32 13.53
C ARG A 199 12.45 13.82 13.47
N LEU A 200 11.71 14.14 12.41
CA LEU A 200 10.32 13.71 12.26
C LEU A 200 10.19 12.18 12.27
N VAL A 201 11.02 11.48 11.47
CA VAL A 201 11.00 10.02 11.40
C VAL A 201 11.46 9.40 12.72
N LYS A 202 12.40 10.04 13.44
CA LYS A 202 12.79 9.61 14.79
C LYS A 202 11.66 9.73 15.79
N ASP A 203 10.98 10.88 15.84
CA ASP A 203 9.85 11.11 16.72
C ASP A 203 8.75 10.04 16.45
N GLN A 204 8.51 9.70 15.17
CA GLN A 204 7.60 8.61 14.78
C GLN A 204 8.09 7.22 15.21
N ALA A 205 9.40 6.94 15.12
CA ALA A 205 9.97 5.67 15.56
C ALA A 205 9.89 5.50 17.08
N GLU A 206 10.05 6.58 17.86
CA GLU A 206 9.85 6.57 19.32
C GLU A 206 8.38 6.31 19.67
N GLU A 207 7.45 6.98 18.99
CA GLU A 207 6.01 6.77 19.15
C GLU A 207 5.64 5.32 18.82
N PHE A 208 6.16 4.81 17.70
CA PHE A 208 5.94 3.44 17.24
C PHE A 208 6.43 2.41 18.25
N LEU A 209 7.65 2.56 18.77
CA LEU A 209 8.20 1.67 19.80
C LEU A 209 7.39 1.71 21.09
N THR A 210 6.90 2.88 21.47
CA THR A 210 6.07 3.03 22.67
C THR A 210 4.76 2.26 22.51
N GLU A 211 4.06 2.44 21.39
CA GLU A 211 2.83 1.71 21.10
C GLU A 211 3.10 0.20 20.95
N PHE A 212 4.23 -0.18 20.34
CA PHE A 212 4.63 -1.57 20.22
C PHE A 212 4.84 -2.24 21.58
N ILE A 213 5.53 -1.58 22.50
CA ILE A 213 5.72 -2.07 23.88
C ILE A 213 4.36 -2.21 24.58
N HIS A 214 3.45 -1.25 24.41
CA HIS A 214 2.11 -1.35 24.96
C HIS A 214 1.30 -2.53 24.40
N VAL A 215 1.48 -2.86 23.13
CA VAL A 215 0.88 -4.07 22.53
C VAL A 215 1.48 -5.33 23.14
N LEU A 216 2.79 -5.40 23.33
CA LEU A 216 3.46 -6.55 23.95
C LEU A 216 3.06 -6.75 25.41
N ASP A 217 2.94 -5.67 26.19
CA ASP A 217 2.56 -5.72 27.61
C ASP A 217 1.13 -6.26 27.84
N ARG A 218 0.27 -6.22 26.82
CA ARG A 218 -1.12 -6.72 26.88
C ARG A 218 -1.25 -8.22 26.57
N GLN A 219 -0.18 -8.86 26.09
CA GLN A 219 -0.15 -10.28 25.72
C GLN A 219 0.47 -11.15 26.82
#